data_AF-A0A7X0D8A8-F1
#
_entry.id   AF-A0A7X0D8A8-F1
#
_cell.length_a   1.000
_cell.length_b   1.000
_cell.length_c   1.000
_cell.angle_alpha   90.00
_cell.angle_beta   90.00
_cell.angle_gamma   90.00
#
_symmetry.space_group_name_H-M   'P 1'
#
loop_
_entity.id
_entity.type
_entity.pdbx_description
1 polymer ?
#
loop_
_entity_poly.entity_id
_entity_poly.type
_entity_poly.pdbx_seq_one_letter_code
_entity_poly.pdbx_strand_id
1 'polypeptide(L)'
;TDFLFTGYYPACTFMAFVVAGMAVGRLDLGAARTRLGLAGAGAGLAALGYGGSWLLLYPLGGLDRLVYDAGPDWRGVDPALMGPIRSWMADRLYELHGQVPTDSVWWLVAATPHSGTSFEVAGATGVALLVLIVCVVVAEKAGAPIRPLAAAGAMALTLYAGHIVVMALFDMSYADAAPFRLELFVLGSLVFATLWMPLFGRGPLEWALKWLSDVGPRLLPQDGGGRSA
;
A
#
# COMPACT_ATOMS: atom_id res chain seq x y z
N THR A 1 10.56 18.51 8.51
CA THR A 1 9.09 18.47 8.69
C THR A 1 8.40 17.95 7.45
N ASP A 2 8.98 18.18 6.27
CA ASP A 2 8.31 17.83 5.02
C ASP A 2 7.99 16.34 4.91
N PHE A 3 8.93 15.43 5.15
CA PHE A 3 8.65 13.99 5.10
C PHE A 3 7.61 13.45 6.11
N LEU A 4 7.34 14.16 7.21
CA LEU A 4 6.40 13.67 8.23
C LEU A 4 4.95 13.95 7.84
N PHE A 5 4.68 15.16 7.37
CA PHE A 5 3.31 15.66 7.16
C PHE A 5 3.02 16.06 5.72
N THR A 6 4.04 16.28 4.89
CA THR A 6 3.89 16.81 3.53
C THR A 6 4.68 16.02 2.48
N GLY A 7 4.52 16.40 1.20
CA GLY A 7 5.20 15.75 0.09
C GLY A 7 4.51 14.49 -0.44
N TYR A 8 5.21 13.75 -1.31
CA TYR A 8 4.59 12.68 -2.10
C TYR A 8 4.20 11.44 -1.28
N TYR A 9 4.92 11.17 -0.19
CA TYR A 9 4.64 10.04 0.70
C TYR A 9 4.77 10.45 2.18
N PRO A 10 3.82 11.20 2.75
CA PRO A 10 3.91 11.69 4.13
C PRO A 10 3.90 10.54 5.13
N ALA A 11 4.92 10.44 5.99
CA ALA A 11 5.08 9.32 6.91
C ALA A 11 3.84 9.08 7.78
N CYS A 12 3.21 10.14 8.32
CA CYS A 12 2.03 10.01 9.16
C CYS A 12 0.85 9.30 8.46
N THR A 13 0.64 9.59 7.17
CA THR A 13 -0.43 8.96 6.38
C THR A 13 -0.13 7.48 6.15
N PHE A 14 1.09 7.14 5.73
CA PHE A 14 1.45 5.77 5.37
C PHE A 14 1.72 4.87 6.59
N MET A 15 2.08 5.45 7.74
CA MET A 15 2.19 4.70 9.00
C MET A 15 0.88 4.07 9.44
N ALA A 16 -0.28 4.58 8.98
CA ALA A 16 -1.58 3.94 9.22
C ALA A 16 -1.60 2.49 8.71
N PHE A 17 -1.06 2.23 7.51
CA PHE A 17 -0.97 0.89 6.95
C PHE A 17 -0.02 -0.01 7.74
N VAL A 18 1.10 0.54 8.22
CA VAL A 18 2.07 -0.19 9.05
C VAL A 18 1.42 -0.61 10.38
N VAL A 19 0.74 0.32 11.04
CA VAL A 19 0.02 0.05 12.30
C VAL A 19 -1.11 -0.96 12.08
N ALA A 20 -1.87 -0.85 11.00
CA ALA A 20 -2.90 -1.83 10.65
C ALA A 20 -2.29 -3.23 10.45
N GLY A 21 -1.19 -3.34 9.70
CA GLY A 21 -0.48 -4.60 9.49
C GLY A 21 0.06 -5.20 10.79
N MET A 22 0.64 -4.38 11.67
CA MET A 22 1.09 -4.81 13.01
C MET A 22 -0.07 -5.29 13.89
N ALA A 23 -1.21 -4.60 13.84
CA ALA A 23 -2.40 -5.02 14.56
C ALA A 23 -2.91 -6.38 14.07
N VAL A 24 -2.99 -6.57 12.75
CA VAL A 24 -3.38 -7.85 12.15
C VAL A 24 -2.38 -8.96 12.49
N GLY A 25 -1.08 -8.66 12.48
CA GLY A 25 -0.02 -9.62 12.83
C GLY A 25 -0.07 -10.12 14.27
N ARG A 26 -0.82 -9.45 15.16
CA ARG A 26 -1.08 -9.89 16.54
C ARG A 26 -2.31 -10.77 16.69
N LEU A 27 -3.13 -10.89 15.63
CA LEU A 27 -4.36 -11.67 15.67
C LEU A 27 -4.09 -13.11 15.23
N ASP A 28 -4.85 -14.04 15.81
CA ASP A 28 -4.85 -15.44 15.37
C ASP A 28 -5.62 -15.56 14.05
N LEU A 29 -4.88 -15.52 12.94
CA LEU A 29 -5.42 -15.74 11.60
C LEU A 29 -5.82 -17.20 11.37
N GLY A 30 -5.53 -18.15 12.26
CA GLY A 30 -6.06 -19.52 12.19
C GLY A 30 -7.55 -19.60 12.56
N ALA A 31 -8.03 -18.69 13.42
CA ALA A 31 -9.41 -18.68 13.87
C ALA A 31 -10.37 -18.07 12.82
N ALA A 32 -11.41 -18.83 12.45
CA ALA A 32 -12.44 -18.38 11.52
C ALA A 32 -13.12 -17.08 11.96
N ARG A 33 -13.35 -16.90 13.27
CA ARG A 33 -13.92 -15.66 13.83
C ARG A 33 -13.06 -14.44 13.53
N THR A 34 -11.74 -14.55 13.69
CA THR A 34 -10.80 -13.47 13.38
C THR A 34 -10.86 -13.11 11.90
N ARG A 35 -10.86 -14.12 11.02
CA ARG A 35 -10.94 -13.90 9.57
C ARG A 35 -12.24 -13.21 9.16
N LEU A 36 -13.38 -13.66 9.69
CA LEU A 36 -14.68 -13.05 9.43
C LEU A 36 -14.74 -11.62 9.98
N GLY A 37 -14.17 -11.38 11.16
CA GLY A 37 -14.07 -10.03 11.74
C GLY A 37 -13.22 -9.10 10.86
N LEU A 38 -12.06 -9.56 10.40
CA LEU A 38 -11.18 -8.80 9.50
C LEU A 38 -11.80 -8.59 8.13
N ALA A 39 -12.48 -9.59 7.58
CA ALA A 39 -13.21 -9.45 6.31
C ALA A 39 -14.37 -8.46 6.44
N GLY A 40 -15.13 -8.52 7.53
CA GLY A 40 -16.21 -7.57 7.81
C GLY A 40 -15.71 -6.15 8.00
N ALA A 41 -14.64 -5.97 8.80
CA ALA A 41 -13.99 -4.67 8.96
C ALA A 41 -13.42 -4.15 7.63
N GLY A 42 -12.78 -5.02 6.85
CA GLY A 42 -12.24 -4.69 5.53
C GLY A 42 -13.32 -4.25 4.54
N ALA A 43 -14.43 -4.99 4.47
CA ALA A 43 -15.58 -4.63 3.65
C ALA A 43 -16.21 -3.31 4.10
N GLY A 44 -16.36 -3.08 5.41
CA GLY A 44 -16.87 -1.83 5.96
C GLY A 44 -15.97 -0.64 5.61
N LEU A 45 -14.66 -0.77 5.80
CA LEU A 45 -13.68 0.27 5.45
C LEU A 45 -13.64 0.55 3.95
N ALA A 46 -13.69 -0.48 3.10
CA ALA A 46 -13.74 -0.33 1.65
C ALA A 46 -15.02 0.40 1.20
N ALA A 47 -16.17 0.03 1.75
CA ALA A 47 -17.45 0.65 1.46
C ALA A 47 -17.51 2.10 1.94
N LEU A 48 -17.03 2.40 3.16
CA LEU A 48 -17.02 3.75 3.69
C LEU A 48 -15.98 4.65 3.00
N GLY A 49 -14.80 4.12 2.68
CA GLY A 49 -13.73 4.85 1.99
C GLY A 49 -14.12 5.18 0.55
N TYR A 50 -14.23 4.16 -0.31
CA TYR A 50 -14.51 4.37 -1.73
C TYR A 50 -15.98 4.73 -1.99
N GLY A 51 -16.91 4.07 -1.32
CA GLY A 51 -18.34 4.38 -1.47
C GLY A 51 -18.72 5.73 -0.88
N GLY A 52 -18.13 6.12 0.26
CA GLY A 52 -18.33 7.44 0.85
C GLY A 52 -17.76 8.56 -0.01
N SER A 53 -16.53 8.39 -0.52
CA SER A 53 -15.92 9.31 -1.48
C SER A 53 -16.78 9.47 -2.73
N TRP A 54 -17.20 8.35 -3.33
CA TRP A 54 -18.05 8.36 -4.51
C TRP A 54 -19.39 9.08 -4.25
N LEU A 55 -20.06 8.78 -3.13
CA LEU A 55 -21.33 9.41 -2.77
C LEU A 55 -21.19 10.93 -2.63
N LEU A 56 -20.12 11.39 -1.97
CA LEU A 56 -19.87 12.80 -1.71
C LEU A 56 -19.46 13.57 -2.97
N LEU A 57 -18.62 12.99 -3.82
CA LEU A 57 -18.15 13.64 -5.05
C LEU A 57 -19.23 13.67 -6.13
N TYR A 58 -19.95 12.56 -6.34
CA TYR A 58 -20.86 12.45 -7.48
C TYR A 58 -22.31 12.77 -7.11
N PRO A 59 -23.10 11.91 -6.41
CA PRO A 59 -24.48 12.23 -6.02
C PRO A 59 -24.68 13.53 -5.23
N LEU A 60 -23.77 13.87 -4.32
CA LEU A 60 -23.89 15.06 -3.46
C LEU A 60 -23.25 16.32 -4.04
N GLY A 61 -22.75 16.25 -5.29
CA GLY A 61 -22.25 17.39 -6.04
C GLY A 61 -20.91 17.94 -5.55
N GLY A 62 -20.10 17.15 -4.85
CA GLY A 62 -18.75 17.56 -4.45
C GLY A 62 -17.84 17.87 -5.65
N LEU A 63 -18.00 17.13 -6.75
CA LEU A 63 -17.26 17.34 -7.99
C LEU A 63 -17.60 18.69 -8.64
N ASP A 64 -18.85 19.12 -8.58
CA ASP A 64 -19.27 20.44 -9.05
C ASP A 64 -18.62 21.55 -8.24
N ARG A 65 -18.58 21.39 -6.91
CA ARG A 65 -17.92 22.35 -6.03
C ARG A 65 -16.41 22.41 -6.28
N LEU A 66 -15.76 21.27 -6.52
CA LEU A 66 -14.37 21.23 -6.97
C LEU A 66 -14.17 22.01 -8.27
N VAL A 67 -15.05 21.82 -9.26
CA VAL A 67 -15.00 22.56 -10.53
C VAL A 67 -15.08 24.07 -10.30
N TYR A 68 -15.95 24.52 -9.40
CA TYR A 68 -16.12 25.95 -9.10
C TYR A 68 -15.00 26.55 -8.25
N ASP A 69 -14.51 25.81 -7.25
CA ASP A 69 -13.52 26.30 -6.28
C ASP A 69 -12.09 26.22 -6.82
N ALA A 70 -11.76 25.14 -7.52
CA ALA A 70 -10.39 24.75 -7.87
C ALA A 70 -10.15 24.61 -9.39
N GLY A 71 -11.20 24.72 -10.21
CA GLY A 71 -11.08 24.78 -11.66
C GLY A 71 -10.73 26.18 -12.17
N PRO A 72 -10.38 26.32 -13.46
CA PRO A 72 -10.38 27.62 -14.12
C PRO A 72 -11.71 28.37 -13.97
N ASP A 73 -11.72 29.68 -14.23
CA ASP A 73 -12.96 30.45 -14.16
C ASP A 73 -13.92 30.05 -15.30
N TRP A 74 -14.83 29.12 -14.99
CA TRP A 74 -15.85 28.63 -15.91
C TRP A 74 -17.16 29.43 -15.85
N ARG A 75 -17.16 30.59 -15.17
CA ARG A 75 -18.35 31.45 -15.10
C ARG A 75 -18.74 31.93 -16.51
N GLY A 76 -20.00 31.71 -16.88
CA GLY A 76 -20.53 32.14 -18.18
C GLY A 76 -20.26 31.17 -19.35
N VAL A 77 -19.63 30.03 -19.09
CA VAL A 77 -19.51 28.94 -20.08
C VAL A 77 -20.88 28.28 -20.31
N ASP A 78 -21.14 27.85 -21.53
CA ASP A 78 -22.38 27.15 -21.90
C ASP A 78 -22.63 25.96 -20.95
N PRO A 79 -23.80 25.86 -20.29
CA PRO A 79 -24.17 24.72 -19.44
C PRO A 79 -24.02 23.35 -20.11
N ALA A 80 -24.12 23.29 -21.45
CA ALA A 80 -23.89 22.06 -22.21
C ALA A 80 -22.48 21.49 -22.05
N LEU A 81 -21.49 22.32 -21.71
CA LEU A 81 -20.10 21.93 -21.49
C LEU A 81 -19.83 21.40 -20.08
N MET A 82 -20.81 21.43 -19.18
CA MET A 82 -20.60 20.97 -17.79
C MET A 82 -20.26 19.48 -17.70
N GLY A 83 -20.77 18.64 -18.59
CA GLY A 83 -20.41 17.23 -18.68
C GLY A 83 -18.90 17.02 -18.93
N PRO A 84 -18.35 17.57 -20.03
CA PRO A 84 -16.91 17.59 -20.30
C PRO A 84 -16.04 18.21 -19.18
N ILE A 85 -16.51 19.28 -18.54
CA ILE A 85 -15.77 19.92 -17.44
C ILE A 85 -15.69 18.98 -16.22
N ARG A 86 -16.79 18.29 -15.90
CA ARG A 86 -16.82 17.28 -14.83
C ARG A 86 -15.87 16.11 -15.12
N SER A 87 -15.84 15.61 -16.36
CA SER A 87 -14.90 14.54 -16.71
C SER A 87 -13.45 14.99 -16.60
N TRP A 88 -13.13 16.22 -17.06
CA TRP A 88 -11.80 16.79 -16.88
C TRP A 88 -11.40 16.88 -15.41
N MET A 89 -12.31 17.33 -14.53
CA MET A 89 -12.03 17.37 -13.10
C MET A 89 -11.88 15.96 -12.49
N ALA A 90 -12.66 14.99 -12.97
CA ALA A 90 -12.52 13.61 -12.56
C ALA A 90 -11.15 13.04 -12.97
N ASP A 91 -10.68 13.30 -14.18
CA ASP A 91 -9.36 12.87 -14.63
C ASP A 91 -8.24 13.52 -13.79
N ARG A 92 -8.37 14.82 -13.53
CA ARG A 92 -7.43 15.55 -12.65
C ARG A 92 -7.37 14.94 -11.24
N LEU A 93 -8.49 14.46 -10.69
CA LEU A 93 -8.49 13.76 -9.40
C LEU A 93 -7.60 12.51 -9.44
N TYR A 94 -7.57 11.77 -10.56
CA TYR A 94 -6.75 10.55 -10.73
C TYR A 94 -5.27 10.83 -10.98
N GLU A 95 -4.93 12.02 -11.48
CA GLU A 95 -3.55 12.47 -11.67
C GLU A 95 -2.88 12.98 -10.39
N LEU A 96 -3.66 13.18 -9.32
CA LEU A 96 -3.12 13.63 -8.04
C LEU A 96 -2.35 12.53 -7.35
N HIS A 97 -1.15 12.89 -6.88
CA HIS A 97 -0.31 12.02 -6.09
C HIS A 97 0.32 12.76 -4.91
N GLY A 98 0.35 12.11 -3.76
CA GLY A 98 0.87 12.61 -2.51
C GLY A 98 -0.13 13.46 -1.73
N GLN A 99 -0.11 14.77 -1.97
CA GLN A 99 -0.98 15.71 -1.28
C GLN A 99 -1.96 16.32 -2.25
N VAL A 100 -3.20 16.43 -1.78
CA VAL A 100 -4.23 17.13 -2.52
C VAL A 100 -4.08 18.65 -2.37
N PRO A 101 -4.50 19.45 -3.36
CA PRO A 101 -4.47 20.91 -3.27
C PRO A 101 -5.31 21.44 -2.10
N THR A 102 -4.99 22.66 -1.66
CA THR A 102 -5.61 23.31 -0.49
C THR A 102 -6.57 24.46 -0.86
N ASP A 103 -6.84 24.65 -2.15
CA ASP A 103 -7.77 25.66 -2.68
C ASP A 103 -9.25 25.27 -2.51
N SER A 104 -9.56 23.99 -2.30
CA SER A 104 -10.91 23.52 -1.94
C SER A 104 -10.88 22.44 -0.87
N VAL A 105 -11.83 22.46 0.06
CA VAL A 105 -11.98 21.40 1.08
C VAL A 105 -12.40 20.06 0.46
N TRP A 106 -13.04 20.10 -0.71
CA TRP A 106 -13.56 18.91 -1.38
C TRP A 106 -12.46 17.98 -1.91
N TRP A 107 -11.22 18.48 -2.01
CA TRP A 107 -10.04 17.67 -2.26
C TRP A 107 -9.84 16.57 -1.21
N LEU A 108 -10.22 16.80 0.05
CA LEU A 108 -10.09 15.81 1.12
C LEU A 108 -11.01 14.59 0.95
N VAL A 109 -12.02 14.72 0.09
CA VAL A 109 -12.98 13.66 -0.22
C VAL A 109 -12.47 12.73 -1.32
N ALA A 110 -11.46 13.15 -2.09
CA ALA A 110 -10.87 12.33 -3.16
C ALA A 110 -10.41 10.98 -2.62
N ALA A 111 -10.70 9.87 -3.30
CA ALA A 111 -10.21 8.54 -2.94
C ALA A 111 -9.45 7.90 -4.12
N THR A 112 -8.61 8.70 -4.76
CA THR A 112 -7.82 8.31 -5.94
C THR A 112 -6.46 7.75 -5.54
N PRO A 113 -5.79 6.99 -6.43
CA PRO A 113 -4.52 6.34 -6.10
C PRO A 113 -3.45 7.34 -5.64
N HIS A 114 -2.91 7.12 -4.45
CA HIS A 114 -1.87 7.92 -3.82
C HIS A 114 -2.29 9.34 -3.43
N SER A 115 -3.58 9.67 -3.38
CA SER A 115 -4.10 10.97 -2.93
C SER A 115 -3.76 11.33 -1.47
N GLY A 116 -3.46 10.33 -0.63
CA GLY A 116 -3.13 10.51 0.78
C GLY A 116 -4.30 10.92 1.67
N THR A 117 -5.54 10.91 1.17
CA THR A 117 -6.73 11.31 1.93
C THR A 117 -7.20 10.22 2.88
N SER A 118 -8.03 10.59 3.85
CA SER A 118 -8.61 9.62 4.80
C SER A 118 -9.53 8.61 4.11
N PHE A 119 -10.27 9.01 3.07
CA PHE A 119 -11.14 8.09 2.31
C PHE A 119 -10.32 7.06 1.52
N GLU A 120 -9.22 7.49 0.90
CA GLU A 120 -8.31 6.56 0.24
C GLU A 120 -7.66 5.61 1.24
N VAL A 121 -7.09 6.13 2.34
CA VAL A 121 -6.41 5.31 3.35
C VAL A 121 -7.36 4.28 3.94
N ALA A 122 -8.59 4.68 4.29
CA ALA A 122 -9.61 3.76 4.78
C ALA A 122 -9.98 2.72 3.73
N GLY A 123 -10.28 3.16 2.49
CA GLY A 123 -10.67 2.28 1.39
C GLY A 123 -9.59 1.25 1.05
N ALA A 124 -8.35 1.72 0.86
CA ALA A 124 -7.18 0.90 0.54
C ALA A 124 -6.84 -0.07 1.67
N THR A 125 -6.93 0.36 2.94
CA THR A 125 -6.77 -0.54 4.09
C THR A 125 -7.84 -1.61 4.07
N GLY A 126 -9.09 -1.25 3.79
CA GLY A 126 -10.21 -2.18 3.69
C GLY A 126 -9.98 -3.26 2.62
N VAL A 127 -9.57 -2.86 1.42
CA VAL A 127 -9.22 -3.77 0.33
C VAL A 127 -8.01 -4.65 0.70
N ALA A 128 -6.97 -4.08 1.31
CA ALA A 128 -5.79 -4.83 1.74
C ALA A 128 -6.15 -5.94 2.74
N LEU A 129 -7.05 -5.67 3.70
CA LEU A 129 -7.55 -6.68 4.64
C LEU A 129 -8.30 -7.81 3.91
N LEU A 130 -9.17 -7.46 2.96
CA LEU A 130 -9.91 -8.45 2.17
C LEU A 130 -8.97 -9.34 1.35
N VAL A 131 -8.01 -8.72 0.65
CA VAL A 131 -6.99 -9.45 -0.13
C VAL A 131 -6.17 -10.37 0.78
N LEU A 132 -5.76 -9.90 1.96
CA LEU A 132 -5.01 -10.71 2.91
C LEU A 132 -5.82 -11.94 3.35
N ILE A 133 -7.09 -11.77 3.70
CA ILE A 133 -7.95 -12.90 4.09
C ILE A 133 -8.14 -13.88 2.94
N VAL A 134 -8.33 -13.40 1.71
CA VAL A 134 -8.40 -14.24 0.52
C VAL A 134 -7.10 -15.02 0.34
N CYS A 135 -5.95 -14.36 0.44
CA CYS A 135 -4.63 -14.99 0.33
C CYS A 135 -4.42 -16.08 1.38
N VAL A 136 -4.82 -15.84 2.64
CA VAL A 136 -4.73 -16.85 3.71
C VAL A 136 -5.60 -18.07 3.37
N VAL A 137 -6.85 -17.86 2.97
CA VAL A 137 -7.77 -18.95 2.62
C VAL A 137 -7.27 -19.74 1.40
N VAL A 138 -6.72 -19.05 0.39
CA VAL A 138 -6.13 -19.67 -0.79
C VAL A 138 -4.90 -20.48 -0.41
N ALA A 139 -4.01 -19.96 0.44
CA ALA A 139 -2.80 -20.65 0.87
C ALA A 139 -3.11 -21.96 1.61
N GLU A 140 -4.13 -21.99 2.45
CA GLU A 140 -4.56 -23.20 3.14
C GLU A 140 -5.11 -24.27 2.20
N LYS A 141 -5.89 -23.86 1.19
CA LYS A 141 -6.49 -24.80 0.22
C LYS A 141 -5.49 -25.28 -0.81
N ALA A 142 -4.57 -24.42 -1.24
CA ALA A 142 -3.62 -24.71 -2.31
C ALA A 142 -2.52 -25.68 -1.87
N GLY A 143 -2.11 -25.67 -0.59
CA GLY A 143 -1.14 -26.63 -0.06
C GLY A 143 0.25 -26.54 -0.74
N ALA A 144 0.84 -27.68 -1.10
CA ALA A 144 2.22 -27.76 -1.62
C ALA A 144 2.52 -26.91 -2.88
N PRO A 145 1.61 -26.76 -3.87
CA PRO A 145 1.78 -25.87 -5.01
C PRO A 145 2.17 -24.42 -4.69
N ILE A 146 1.79 -23.86 -3.53
CA ILE A 146 2.11 -22.47 -3.18
C ILE A 146 3.52 -22.31 -2.59
N ARG A 147 4.24 -23.41 -2.35
CA ARG A 147 5.58 -23.39 -1.71
C ARG A 147 6.59 -22.46 -2.41
N PRO A 148 6.69 -22.40 -3.75
CA PRO A 148 7.58 -21.46 -4.42
C PRO A 148 7.27 -20.01 -4.09
N LEU A 149 5.98 -19.67 -4.09
CA LEU A 149 5.51 -18.33 -3.75
C LEU A 149 5.74 -18.01 -2.27
N ALA A 150 5.54 -19.00 -1.38
CA ALA A 150 5.82 -18.85 0.04
C ALA A 150 7.32 -18.66 0.32
N ALA A 151 8.19 -19.39 -0.37
CA ALA A 151 9.64 -19.23 -0.27
C ALA A 151 10.09 -17.85 -0.77
N ALA A 152 9.55 -17.39 -1.90
CA ALA A 152 9.82 -16.05 -2.42
C ALA A 152 9.34 -14.95 -1.45
N GLY A 153 8.13 -15.09 -0.90
CA GLY A 153 7.59 -14.18 0.10
C GLY A 153 8.42 -14.13 1.40
N ALA A 154 9.02 -15.25 1.81
CA ALA A 154 9.92 -15.31 2.96
C ALA A 154 11.29 -14.66 2.70
N MET A 155 11.59 -14.32 1.45
CA MET A 155 12.84 -13.72 0.97
C MET A 155 12.62 -12.39 0.23
N ALA A 156 11.54 -11.66 0.57
CA ALA A 156 11.11 -10.48 -0.15
C ALA A 156 12.16 -9.36 -0.21
N LEU A 157 12.90 -9.10 0.89
CA LEU A 157 13.95 -8.08 0.92
C LEU A 157 15.15 -8.49 0.08
N THR A 158 15.56 -9.77 0.16
CA THR A 158 16.62 -10.31 -0.70
C THR A 158 16.25 -10.19 -2.17
N LEU A 159 15.05 -10.63 -2.55
CA LEU A 159 14.60 -10.55 -3.95
C LEU A 159 14.46 -9.10 -4.40
N TYR A 160 13.97 -8.21 -3.52
CA TYR A 160 13.85 -6.79 -3.79
C TYR A 160 15.23 -6.16 -4.09
N ALA A 161 16.20 -6.30 -3.20
CA ALA A 161 17.52 -5.74 -3.45
C ALA A 161 18.22 -6.43 -4.63
N GLY A 162 18.08 -7.75 -4.73
CA GLY A 162 18.72 -8.56 -5.76
C GLY A 162 18.28 -8.15 -7.17
N HIS A 163 16.99 -7.94 -7.42
CA HIS A 163 16.54 -7.54 -8.76
C HIS A 163 17.03 -6.14 -9.14
N ILE A 164 17.14 -5.20 -8.19
CA ILE A 164 17.74 -3.88 -8.43
C ILE A 164 19.22 -4.00 -8.80
N VAL A 165 19.98 -4.86 -8.11
CA VAL A 165 21.38 -5.12 -8.47
C VAL A 165 21.49 -5.73 -9.87
N VAL A 166 20.62 -6.67 -10.22
CA VAL A 166 20.56 -7.22 -11.58
C VAL A 166 20.26 -6.12 -12.59
N MET A 167 19.26 -5.27 -12.35
CA MET A 167 18.96 -4.16 -13.25
C MET A 167 20.17 -3.24 -13.45
N ALA A 168 20.90 -2.91 -12.37
CA ALA A 168 22.09 -2.08 -12.45
C ALA A 168 23.25 -2.75 -13.21
N LEU A 169 23.48 -4.05 -13.02
CA LEU A 169 24.56 -4.78 -13.69
C LEU A 169 24.33 -4.96 -15.19
N PHE A 170 23.07 -5.02 -15.62
CA PHE A 170 22.67 -5.20 -17.02
C PHE A 170 22.21 -3.89 -17.67
N ASP A 171 22.46 -2.74 -17.04
CA ASP A 171 22.08 -1.40 -17.52
C ASP A 171 20.60 -1.31 -17.96
N MET A 172 19.72 -2.00 -17.23
CA MET A 172 18.31 -2.11 -17.58
C MET A 172 17.57 -0.85 -17.18
N SER A 173 16.87 -0.26 -18.14
CA SER A 173 16.00 0.90 -17.91
C SER A 173 14.52 0.54 -18.01
N TYR A 174 13.66 1.37 -17.41
CA TYR A 174 12.21 1.29 -17.59
C TYR A 174 11.77 1.53 -19.05
N ALA A 175 12.63 2.17 -19.85
CA ALA A 175 12.41 2.38 -21.28
C ALA A 175 12.69 1.13 -22.14
N ASP A 176 13.34 0.11 -21.57
CA ASP A 176 13.71 -1.09 -22.30
C ASP A 176 12.55 -2.09 -22.37
N ALA A 177 11.92 -2.16 -23.54
CA ALA A 177 10.93 -3.20 -23.84
C ALA A 177 11.61 -4.43 -24.45
N ALA A 178 12.25 -5.25 -23.61
CA ALA A 178 12.73 -6.57 -24.04
C ALA A 178 11.66 -7.64 -23.75
N PRO A 179 11.33 -8.51 -24.73
CA PRO A 179 10.36 -9.58 -24.50
C PRO A 179 10.90 -10.56 -23.44
N PHE A 180 9.99 -11.11 -22.62
CA PHE A 180 10.26 -12.13 -21.61
C PHE A 180 11.10 -11.71 -20.38
N ARG A 181 11.49 -10.43 -20.28
CA ARG A 181 12.35 -9.96 -19.18
C ARG A 181 11.66 -10.08 -17.81
N LEU A 182 10.39 -9.70 -17.75
CA LEU A 182 9.59 -9.81 -16.52
C LEU A 182 9.42 -11.27 -16.11
N GLU A 183 9.13 -12.14 -17.08
CA GLU A 183 8.97 -13.57 -16.89
C GLU A 183 10.27 -14.19 -16.37
N LEU A 184 11.42 -13.76 -16.89
CA LEU A 184 12.71 -14.20 -16.41
C LEU A 184 12.98 -13.73 -14.97
N PHE A 185 12.62 -12.50 -14.62
CA PHE A 185 12.73 -12.02 -13.23
C PHE A 185 11.82 -12.82 -12.29
N VAL A 186 10.57 -13.07 -12.69
CA VAL A 186 9.60 -13.82 -11.89
C VAL A 186 10.05 -15.27 -11.73
N LEU A 187 10.33 -15.97 -12.83
CA LEU A 187 10.75 -17.37 -12.81
C LEU A 187 12.11 -17.52 -12.11
N GLY A 188 13.07 -16.66 -12.40
CA GLY A 188 14.38 -16.64 -11.77
C GLY A 188 14.29 -16.42 -10.26
N SER A 189 13.45 -15.48 -9.80
CA SER A 189 13.22 -15.22 -8.37
C SER A 189 12.56 -16.40 -7.68
N LEU A 190 11.56 -17.03 -8.31
CA LEU A 190 10.88 -18.22 -7.78
C LEU A 190 11.85 -19.40 -7.67
N VAL A 191 12.60 -19.68 -8.73
CA VAL A 191 13.61 -20.75 -8.75
C VAL A 191 14.66 -20.50 -7.68
N PHE A 192 15.25 -19.30 -7.64
CA PHE A 192 16.23 -18.92 -6.63
C PHE A 192 15.69 -19.12 -5.22
N ALA A 193 14.51 -18.58 -4.91
CA ALA A 193 13.91 -18.72 -3.58
C ALA A 193 13.62 -20.19 -3.24
N THR A 194 13.06 -20.97 -4.17
CA THR A 194 12.77 -22.40 -3.93
C THR A 194 14.00 -23.24 -3.66
N LEU A 195 15.13 -22.93 -4.28
CA LEU A 195 16.38 -23.67 -4.11
C LEU A 195 17.12 -23.19 -2.86
N TRP A 196 17.08 -21.89 -2.56
CA TRP A 196 17.76 -21.29 -1.42
C TRP A 196 17.09 -21.63 -0.09
N MET A 197 15.76 -21.54 -0.04
CA MET A 197 14.97 -21.71 1.17
C MET A 197 15.25 -23.02 1.93
N PRO A 198 15.31 -24.22 1.31
CA PRO A 198 15.62 -25.46 2.02
C PRO A 198 17.09 -25.57 2.45
N LEU A 199 18.01 -24.85 1.80
CA LEU A 199 19.45 -24.91 2.11
C LEU A 199 19.83 -24.02 3.28
N PHE A 200 19.30 -22.79 3.33
CA PHE A 200 19.73 -21.77 4.28
C PHE A 200 18.62 -21.31 5.24
N GLY A 201 17.38 -21.69 4.99
CA GLY A 201 16.26 -21.43 5.90
C GLY A 201 15.81 -19.96 6.01
N ARG A 202 16.56 -18.97 5.49
CA ARG A 202 16.19 -17.55 5.34
C ARG A 202 16.97 -16.90 4.21
N GLY A 203 16.46 -15.81 3.64
CA GLY A 203 17.24 -15.01 2.72
C GLY A 203 18.36 -14.23 3.42
N PRO A 204 19.46 -13.93 2.71
CA PRO A 204 20.65 -13.28 3.26
C PRO A 204 20.36 -11.90 3.88
N LEU A 205 19.57 -11.06 3.21
CA LEU A 205 19.26 -9.73 3.75
C LEU A 205 18.26 -9.81 4.90
N GLU A 206 17.33 -10.75 4.89
CA GLU A 206 16.44 -11.03 6.01
C GLU A 206 17.23 -11.51 7.23
N TRP A 207 18.30 -12.29 7.01
CA TRP A 207 19.20 -12.72 8.08
C TRP A 207 19.96 -11.54 8.67
N ALA A 208 20.52 -10.66 7.83
CA ALA A 208 21.20 -9.45 8.27
C ALA A 208 20.25 -8.50 9.04
N LEU A 209 19.02 -8.30 8.56
CA LEU A 209 18.02 -7.48 9.23
C LEU A 209 17.64 -8.04 10.59
N LYS A 210 17.43 -9.36 10.68
CA LYS A 210 17.16 -10.04 11.95
C LYS A 210 18.32 -9.85 12.92
N TRP A 211 19.56 -10.05 12.46
CA TRP A 211 20.75 -9.86 13.29
C TRP A 211 20.86 -8.44 13.84
N LEU A 212 20.67 -7.42 12.99
CA LEU A 212 20.66 -6.01 13.42
C LEU A 212 19.57 -5.74 14.48
N SER A 213 18.37 -6.31 14.28
CA SER A 213 17.25 -6.17 15.21
C SER A 213 17.53 -6.83 16.57
N ASP A 214 18.25 -7.95 16.59
CA ASP A 214 18.61 -8.67 17.82
C ASP A 214 19.75 -7.96 18.60
N VAL A 215 20.61 -7.20 17.91
CA VAL A 215 21.75 -6.48 18.50
C VAL A 215 21.34 -5.11 19.06
N GLY A 216 20.40 -4.41 18.43
CA GLY A 216 19.96 -3.07 18.83
C GLY A 216 19.58 -2.93 20.32
N PRO A 217 18.76 -3.82 20.90
CA PRO A 217 18.40 -3.79 22.32
C PRO A 217 19.58 -4.00 23.28
N ARG A 218 20.69 -4.57 22.82
CA ARG A 218 21.91 -4.78 23.62
C ARG A 218 22.83 -3.56 23.63
N LEU A 219 22.64 -2.63 22.70
CA LEU A 219 23.43 -1.41 22.56
C LEU A 219 22.76 -0.19 23.22
N LEU A 220 21.46 -0.29 23.53
CA LEU A 220 20.79 0.71 24.36
C LEU A 220 21.26 0.53 25.81
N PRO A 221 21.73 1.60 26.49
CA PRO A 221 22.01 1.54 27.92
C PRO A 221 20.77 1.04 28.64
N GLN A 222 20.90 -0.05 29.40
CA GLN A 222 19.87 -0.39 30.37
C GLN A 222 19.93 0.69 31.43
N ASP A 223 18.93 1.57 31.48
CA ASP A 223 18.74 2.46 32.62
C ASP A 223 18.54 1.58 33.86
N GLY A 224 19.66 1.35 34.54
CA GLY A 224 19.75 0.59 35.76
C GLY A 224 19.18 1.41 36.90
N GLY A 225 18.08 0.92 37.47
CA GLY A 225 17.88 0.93 38.91
C GLY A 225 17.18 2.16 39.50
N GLY A 226 15.99 1.89 40.03
CA GLY A 226 15.29 2.80 40.94
C GLY A 226 14.14 2.16 41.69
N ARG A 227 14.27 0.89 42.12
CA ARG A 227 13.51 0.37 43.25
C ARG A 227 14.38 0.50 44.50
N SER A 228 14.04 1.43 45.38
CA SER A 228 14.30 1.31 46.82
C SER A 228 13.40 2.23 47.62
N ALA A 229 12.65 1.58 48.53
CA ALA A 229 11.90 2.06 49.69
C ALA A 229 10.66 2.94 49.44
#